data_AF-A0A166ED35-F1
#
_entry.id   AF-A0A166ED35-F1
#
_cell.length_a   1.000
_cell.length_b   1.000
_cell.length_c   1.000
_cell.angle_alpha   90.00
_cell.angle_beta   90.00
_cell.angle_gamma   90.00
#
_symmetry.space_group_name_H-M   'P 1'
#
loop_
_entity.id
_entity.type
_entity.pdbx_description
1 polymer ?
#
loop_
_entity_poly.entity_id
_entity_poly.type
_entity_poly.pdbx_seq_one_letter_code
_entity_poly.pdbx_strand_id
1 'polypeptide(L)'
;MASSSRSLLDRMSAAPNDAWGPEADAAADAFQPTHRRPKRPREVELDPEYRFTPWLGKVAAQADEDKAQRLHDEIVAYVNYVTPTHQEKTTRTQVFEHIKKTIKTRFPRSEVYLFGSVAHDLCLPDGDLDVVVELPGVDHPLDKKNCLFNVSGALKASGATHDVFVNHFAKVPVATFVTVPNFGSYSFDVGINNTDGLKAVTIIGSFLETMPALRPLVLVLKSFLKQRKLASAASGGLSSYSVICATISFLQLNPTNLPQDSLNKPLETKSLGILLMDFLLYFGSTFPLDDCYISVTQGKHLPKESADWITGRNKLSIECLVDPENDVGKSAGKIHQILETFRDAHKLFETLTLSPNESADILGDGNLARVTQKTLDQREHISKLATSGNLFKRVPVDRYADYRSQRRGGYNDRQAKSQYRPPPRQDAYVDDSYRSRDYGRDSGSGSRDSYGSSKRRRY
;
A
#
# COMPACT_ATOMS: atom_id res chain seq x y z
N MET A 1 48.53 9.39 55.47
CA MET A 1 48.22 8.28 56.40
C MET A 1 46.72 8.22 56.62
N ALA A 2 46.17 7.00 56.65
CA ALA A 2 44.84 6.60 57.15
C ALA A 2 43.58 7.06 56.39
N SER A 3 43.03 6.08 55.66
CA SER A 3 41.62 5.88 55.32
C SER A 3 40.72 5.84 56.57
N SER A 4 39.49 6.35 56.48
CA SER A 4 38.34 5.70 57.13
C SER A 4 37.01 6.16 56.53
N SER A 5 36.37 5.26 55.79
CA SER A 5 35.01 5.32 55.29
C SER A 5 34.02 5.09 56.44
N ARG A 6 33.00 5.94 56.60
CA ARG A 6 31.82 5.65 57.45
C ARG A 6 30.66 5.12 56.62
N SER A 7 29.95 4.14 57.19
CA SER A 7 29.02 3.24 56.54
C SER A 7 27.60 3.81 56.35
N LEU A 8 26.89 3.19 55.40
CA LEU A 8 25.57 3.54 54.86
C LEU A 8 24.37 3.40 55.82
N LEU A 9 24.60 3.13 57.11
CA LEU A 9 23.54 2.86 58.09
C LEU A 9 23.25 4.02 59.07
N ASP A 10 24.07 5.07 59.09
CA ASP A 10 23.88 6.27 59.94
C ASP A 10 23.01 7.36 59.29
N ARG A 11 22.47 7.16 58.08
CA ARG A 11 21.72 8.18 57.33
C ARG A 11 20.20 7.97 57.31
N MET A 12 19.66 7.03 58.09
CA MET A 12 18.22 6.70 58.06
C MET A 12 17.61 6.56 59.46
N SER A 13 17.68 7.61 60.29
CA SER A 13 16.83 7.70 61.49
C SER A 13 16.86 9.08 62.15
N ALA A 14 15.98 9.98 61.71
CA ALA A 14 15.28 10.95 62.59
C ALA A 14 14.35 11.83 61.76
N ALA A 15 13.04 11.74 62.04
CA ALA A 15 12.01 12.63 61.52
C ALA A 15 12.00 13.97 62.28
N PRO A 16 11.59 15.09 61.67
CA PRO A 16 11.20 16.28 62.42
C PRO A 16 9.67 16.46 62.47
N ASN A 17 9.20 16.72 63.69
CA ASN A 17 7.86 17.17 64.07
C ASN A 17 7.65 18.63 63.66
N ASP A 18 6.41 18.95 63.31
CA ASP A 18 5.87 20.29 63.01
C ASP A 18 5.96 21.29 64.17
N ALA A 19 6.10 22.60 63.87
CA ALA A 19 5.19 23.65 64.35
C ALA A 19 5.62 25.11 63.97
N TRP A 20 4.86 25.74 63.06
CA TRP A 20 4.30 27.13 63.05
C TRP A 20 5.22 28.32 63.42
N GLY A 21 5.59 29.32 62.59
CA GLY A 21 4.92 30.24 61.62
C GLY A 21 5.52 31.68 61.85
N PRO A 22 5.16 32.81 61.16
CA PRO A 22 4.50 33.05 59.88
C PRO A 22 5.31 34.01 58.94
N GLU A 23 5.56 33.63 57.69
CA GLU A 23 5.75 34.60 56.58
C GLU A 23 4.96 34.07 55.39
N ALA A 24 3.65 34.35 55.43
CA ALA A 24 2.77 34.21 54.29
C ALA A 24 2.85 35.52 53.51
N ASP A 25 3.58 35.51 52.39
CA ASP A 25 3.15 36.16 51.15
C ASP A 25 4.10 35.82 50.00
N ALA A 26 3.51 35.56 48.84
CA ALA A 26 4.13 35.30 47.54
C ALA A 26 4.72 33.90 47.29
N ALA A 27 3.85 32.94 46.94
CA ALA A 27 3.98 32.09 45.73
C ALA A 27 3.02 30.90 45.78
N ALA A 28 1.71 31.16 45.88
CA ALA A 28 0.69 30.17 45.54
C ALA A 28 0.26 30.39 44.09
N ASP A 29 1.15 30.08 43.14
CA ASP A 29 0.77 29.99 41.73
C ASP A 29 0.52 28.52 41.39
N ALA A 30 -0.72 28.25 40.99
CA ALA A 30 -1.32 26.94 40.92
C ALA A 30 -0.67 26.04 39.86
N PHE A 31 -0.02 24.95 40.30
CA PHE A 31 0.29 23.84 39.40
C PHE A 31 -0.98 22.99 39.21
N GLN A 32 -1.85 23.41 38.29
CA GLN A 32 -2.91 22.54 37.77
C GLN A 32 -2.29 21.59 36.73
N PRO A 33 -2.35 20.26 36.92
CA PRO A 33 -1.97 19.34 35.88
C PRO A 33 -2.90 19.58 34.69
N THR A 34 -2.35 20.09 33.59
CA THR A 34 -3.13 20.27 32.36
C THR A 34 -3.55 18.88 31.88
N HIS A 35 -4.78 18.48 32.18
CA HIS A 35 -5.45 17.42 31.44
C HIS A 35 -5.46 17.87 29.99
N ARG A 36 -4.49 17.39 29.20
CA ARG A 36 -4.57 17.50 27.74
C ARG A 36 -5.87 16.80 27.37
N ARG A 37 -6.88 17.60 26.99
CA ARG A 37 -8.08 17.08 26.34
C ARG A 37 -7.60 16.07 25.30
N PRO A 38 -8.13 14.84 25.26
CA PRO A 38 -7.80 13.94 24.18
C PRO A 38 -8.04 14.71 22.89
N LYS A 39 -7.00 14.83 22.04
CA LYS A 39 -7.15 15.43 20.72
C LYS A 39 -8.30 14.67 20.08
N ARG A 40 -9.39 15.37 19.75
CA ARG A 40 -10.48 14.77 18.97
C ARG A 40 -9.81 14.02 17.81
N PRO A 41 -10.17 12.76 17.55
CA PRO A 41 -9.72 12.07 16.35
C PRO A 41 -9.92 13.01 15.18
N ARG A 42 -8.84 13.32 14.44
CA ARG A 42 -9.00 14.11 13.22
C ARG A 42 -9.79 13.21 12.28
N GLU A 43 -11.04 13.60 12.04
CA GLU A 43 -11.89 12.98 11.04
C GLU A 43 -11.07 12.80 9.75
N VAL A 44 -11.11 11.60 9.18
CA VAL A 44 -10.31 11.29 8.00
C VAL A 44 -10.89 12.06 6.83
N GLU A 45 -10.28 13.20 6.52
CA GLU A 45 -10.73 14.07 5.45
C GLU A 45 -10.67 13.33 4.12
N LEU A 46 -11.83 13.26 3.46
CA LEU A 46 -11.95 12.74 2.12
C LEU A 46 -11.13 13.59 1.16
N ASP A 47 -10.47 12.95 0.22
CA ASP A 47 -9.79 13.69 -0.84
C ASP A 47 -10.84 14.45 -1.67
N PRO A 48 -10.76 15.79 -1.74
CA PRO A 48 -11.76 16.61 -2.40
C PRO A 48 -11.84 16.36 -3.90
N GLU A 49 -10.91 15.63 -4.52
CA GLU A 49 -11.02 15.23 -5.93
C GLU A 49 -12.12 14.18 -6.18
N TYR A 50 -12.50 13.41 -5.15
CA TYR A 50 -13.48 12.33 -5.25
C TYR A 50 -14.91 12.86 -5.11
N ARG A 51 -15.54 13.20 -6.25
CA ARG A 51 -16.85 13.88 -6.29
C ARG A 51 -17.92 13.21 -7.15
N PHE A 52 -17.52 12.34 -8.08
CA PHE A 52 -18.43 11.90 -9.13
C PHE A 52 -18.94 10.48 -8.89
N THR A 53 -20.23 10.27 -9.18
CA THR A 53 -20.92 8.98 -9.09
C THR A 53 -21.62 8.65 -10.43
N PRO A 54 -20.86 8.48 -11.53
CA PRO A 54 -21.40 8.34 -12.89
C PRO A 54 -22.27 7.08 -13.11
N TRP A 55 -22.25 6.13 -12.19
CA TRP A 55 -23.09 4.93 -12.25
C TRP A 55 -24.54 5.18 -11.81
N LEU A 56 -24.83 6.27 -11.07
CA LEU A 56 -26.18 6.53 -10.55
C LEU A 56 -27.25 6.62 -11.64
N GLY A 57 -26.91 7.18 -12.80
CA GLY A 57 -27.84 7.25 -13.92
C GLY A 57 -28.31 5.88 -14.45
N LYS A 58 -27.69 4.79 -13.99
CA LYS A 58 -28.06 3.41 -14.31
C LYS A 58 -28.82 2.70 -13.18
N VAL A 59 -28.98 3.34 -12.02
CA VAL A 59 -29.69 2.80 -10.87
C VAL A 59 -31.13 3.29 -10.93
N ALA A 60 -32.06 2.40 -11.29
CA ALA A 60 -33.47 2.74 -11.31
C ALA A 60 -33.98 2.96 -9.88
N ALA A 61 -34.74 4.03 -9.64
CA ALA A 61 -35.45 4.22 -8.38
C ALA A 61 -36.65 3.25 -8.32
N GLN A 62 -36.81 2.54 -7.20
CA GLN A 62 -37.96 1.69 -6.92
C GLN A 62 -38.77 2.27 -5.76
N ALA A 63 -40.10 2.19 -5.83
CA ALA A 63 -41.00 2.91 -4.93
C ALA A 63 -40.98 2.43 -3.46
N ASP A 64 -40.35 1.29 -3.16
CA ASP A 64 -40.31 0.66 -1.82
C ASP A 64 -38.93 0.05 -1.50
N GLU A 65 -37.85 0.69 -1.96
CA GLU A 65 -36.50 0.15 -1.81
C GLU A 65 -35.97 0.30 -0.38
N ASP A 66 -35.56 -0.81 0.26
CA ASP A 66 -34.81 -0.78 1.52
C ASP A 66 -33.37 -0.25 1.30
N LYS A 67 -32.75 0.34 2.33
CA LYS A 67 -31.38 0.88 2.27
C LYS A 67 -30.36 -0.16 1.83
N ALA A 68 -30.49 -1.40 2.32
CA ALA A 68 -29.56 -2.47 1.97
C ALA A 68 -29.75 -2.90 0.50
N GLN A 69 -30.99 -2.90 0.01
CA GLN A 69 -31.31 -3.16 -1.39
C GLN A 69 -30.75 -2.05 -2.30
N ARG A 70 -30.95 -0.79 -1.92
CA ARG A 70 -30.42 0.36 -2.66
C ARG A 70 -28.90 0.32 -2.77
N LEU A 71 -28.25 0.05 -1.65
CA LEU A 71 -26.80 -0.12 -1.62
C LEU A 71 -26.36 -1.30 -2.49
N HIS A 72 -27.11 -2.40 -2.51
CA HIS A 72 -26.84 -3.51 -3.44
C HIS A 72 -26.88 -3.06 -4.90
N ASP A 73 -27.96 -2.41 -5.33
CA ASP A 73 -28.14 -1.97 -6.72
C ASP A 73 -27.05 -0.97 -7.13
N GLU A 74 -26.68 -0.04 -6.23
CA GLU A 74 -25.56 0.87 -6.43
C GLU A 74 -24.20 0.18 -6.49
N ILE A 75 -23.93 -0.83 -5.65
CA ILE A 75 -22.69 -1.63 -5.73
C ILE A 75 -22.60 -2.33 -7.08
N VAL A 76 -23.70 -2.93 -7.56
CA VAL A 76 -23.73 -3.57 -8.88
C VAL A 76 -23.44 -2.56 -9.99
N ALA A 77 -24.07 -1.39 -9.97
CA ALA A 77 -23.86 -0.34 -10.95
C ALA A 77 -22.42 0.22 -10.89
N TYR A 78 -21.88 0.44 -9.70
CA TYR A 78 -20.51 0.87 -9.46
C TYR A 78 -19.50 -0.15 -9.99
N VAL A 79 -19.66 -1.44 -9.65
CA VAL A 79 -18.77 -2.52 -10.10
C VAL A 79 -18.77 -2.63 -11.63
N ASN A 80 -19.94 -2.57 -12.25
CA ASN A 80 -20.07 -2.55 -13.69
C ASN A 80 -19.38 -1.33 -14.31
N TYR A 81 -19.47 -0.17 -13.66
CA TYR A 81 -18.78 1.04 -14.10
C TYR A 81 -17.26 0.89 -13.99
N VAL A 82 -16.71 0.52 -12.83
CA VAL A 82 -15.25 0.47 -12.63
C VAL A 82 -14.56 -0.70 -13.34
N THR A 83 -15.33 -1.70 -13.78
CA THR A 83 -14.79 -2.80 -14.58
C THR A 83 -14.15 -2.26 -15.87
N PRO A 84 -12.91 -2.67 -16.21
CA PRO A 84 -12.25 -2.21 -17.42
C PRO A 84 -13.05 -2.59 -18.67
N THR A 85 -13.30 -1.61 -19.52
CA THR A 85 -13.91 -1.79 -20.84
C THR A 85 -13.02 -2.61 -21.77
N HIS A 86 -13.58 -3.16 -22.85
CA HIS A 86 -12.82 -3.86 -23.87
C HIS A 86 -11.67 -3.02 -24.45
N GLN A 87 -11.92 -1.72 -24.67
CA GLN A 87 -10.91 -0.78 -25.17
C GLN A 87 -9.77 -0.61 -24.16
N GLU A 88 -10.09 -0.42 -22.87
CA GLU A 88 -9.10 -0.33 -21.80
C GLU A 88 -8.28 -1.61 -21.65
N LYS A 89 -8.93 -2.79 -21.70
CA LYS A 89 -8.23 -4.09 -21.66
C LYS A 89 -7.27 -4.22 -22.85
N THR A 90 -7.73 -3.93 -24.06
CA THR A 90 -6.93 -4.04 -25.29
C THR A 90 -5.72 -3.12 -25.26
N THR A 91 -5.93 -1.84 -24.93
CA THR A 91 -4.87 -0.82 -24.90
C THR A 91 -3.86 -1.10 -23.79
N ARG A 92 -4.30 -1.53 -22.60
CA ARG A 92 -3.40 -1.99 -21.53
C ARG A 92 -2.52 -3.16 -21.98
N THR A 93 -3.09 -4.18 -22.61
CA THR A 93 -2.33 -5.32 -23.14
C THR A 93 -1.30 -4.88 -24.17
N GLN A 94 -1.69 -4.05 -25.13
CA GLN A 94 -0.78 -3.55 -26.16
C GLN A 94 0.38 -2.75 -25.56
N VAL A 95 0.09 -1.86 -24.61
CA VAL A 95 1.12 -1.06 -23.92
C VAL A 95 2.03 -1.96 -23.09
N PHE A 96 1.49 -2.92 -22.35
CA PHE A 96 2.28 -3.89 -21.61
C PHE A 96 3.22 -4.68 -22.52
N GLU A 97 2.74 -5.19 -23.66
CA GLU A 97 3.58 -5.94 -24.61
C GLU A 97 4.73 -5.08 -25.17
N HIS A 98 4.49 -3.78 -25.38
CA HIS A 98 5.56 -2.84 -25.76
C HIS A 98 6.61 -2.68 -24.63
N ILE A 99 6.17 -2.50 -23.39
CA ILE A 99 7.04 -2.40 -22.21
C ILE A 99 7.84 -3.69 -22.03
N LYS A 100 7.18 -4.84 -22.12
CA LYS A 100 7.79 -6.19 -22.08
C LYS A 100 8.85 -6.34 -23.15
N LYS A 101 8.57 -5.98 -24.40
CA LYS A 101 9.56 -6.01 -25.49
C LYS A 101 10.76 -5.11 -25.22
N THR A 102 10.53 -3.91 -24.69
CA THR A 102 11.60 -2.97 -24.31
C THR A 102 12.52 -3.58 -23.25
N ILE A 103 11.94 -4.18 -22.20
CA ILE A 103 12.70 -4.83 -21.12
C ILE A 103 13.45 -6.06 -21.65
N LYS A 104 12.81 -6.95 -22.43
CA LYS A 104 13.47 -8.13 -23.01
C LYS A 104 14.59 -7.76 -23.99
N THR A 105 14.52 -6.61 -24.66
CA THR A 105 15.64 -6.12 -25.50
C THR A 105 16.86 -5.77 -24.65
N ARG A 106 16.65 -5.18 -23.46
CA ARG A 106 17.73 -4.87 -22.51
C ARG A 106 18.23 -6.10 -21.77
N PHE A 107 17.35 -7.06 -21.50
CA PHE A 107 17.62 -8.30 -20.78
C PHE A 107 17.06 -9.52 -21.55
N PRO A 108 17.79 -10.07 -22.52
CA PRO A 108 17.26 -11.13 -23.41
C PRO A 108 16.82 -12.41 -22.71
N ARG A 109 17.37 -12.69 -21.52
CA ARG A 109 17.04 -13.87 -20.70
C ARG A 109 15.93 -13.61 -19.67
N SER A 110 15.34 -12.42 -19.67
CA SER A 110 14.31 -12.08 -18.69
C SER A 110 12.95 -12.62 -19.09
N GLU A 111 12.16 -13.04 -18.12
CA GLU A 111 10.72 -13.15 -18.28
C GLU A 111 10.00 -11.99 -17.60
N VAL A 112 8.89 -11.56 -18.19
CA VAL A 112 8.17 -10.36 -17.76
C VAL A 112 6.69 -10.67 -17.68
N TYR A 113 6.11 -10.49 -16.50
CA TYR A 113 4.74 -10.84 -16.18
C TYR A 113 3.99 -9.65 -15.58
N LEU A 114 2.72 -9.50 -15.94
CA LEU A 114 1.77 -8.69 -15.17
C LEU A 114 1.32 -9.51 -13.96
N PHE A 115 1.20 -8.86 -12.80
CA PHE A 115 0.67 -9.47 -11.59
C PHE A 115 -0.24 -8.50 -10.84
N GLY A 116 -0.62 -8.84 -9.61
CA GLY A 116 -1.36 -7.96 -8.73
C GLY A 116 -2.83 -7.80 -9.15
N SER A 117 -3.39 -6.61 -8.89
CA SER A 117 -4.85 -6.40 -9.00
C SER A 117 -5.41 -6.47 -10.43
N VAL A 118 -4.53 -6.35 -11.43
CA VAL A 118 -4.90 -6.42 -12.85
C VAL A 118 -5.15 -7.87 -13.28
N ALA A 119 -4.44 -8.83 -12.71
CA ALA A 119 -4.56 -10.25 -13.07
C ALA A 119 -5.96 -10.82 -12.79
N HIS A 120 -6.74 -10.18 -11.90
CA HIS A 120 -8.05 -10.67 -11.44
C HIS A 120 -9.22 -9.72 -11.72
N ASP A 121 -9.04 -8.70 -12.57
CA ASP A 121 -10.04 -7.65 -12.74
C ASP A 121 -10.47 -6.98 -11.40
N LEU A 122 -9.54 -6.93 -10.43
CA LEU A 122 -9.65 -6.25 -9.13
C LEU A 122 -9.01 -4.86 -9.15
N CYS A 123 -8.56 -4.39 -10.31
CA CYS A 123 -8.00 -3.06 -10.49
C CYS A 123 -9.12 -2.01 -10.61
N LEU A 124 -8.91 -0.86 -9.97
CA LEU A 124 -9.71 0.33 -10.24
C LEU A 124 -9.31 0.91 -11.62
N PRO A 125 -10.13 1.77 -12.26
CA PRO A 125 -9.82 2.29 -13.59
C PRO A 125 -8.48 3.02 -13.68
N ASP A 126 -8.11 3.70 -12.59
CA ASP A 126 -6.88 4.44 -12.39
C ASP A 126 -5.86 3.65 -11.54
N GLY A 127 -6.00 2.32 -11.48
CA GLY A 127 -5.09 1.42 -10.78
C GLY A 127 -3.76 1.22 -11.53
N ASP A 128 -2.71 0.98 -10.77
CA ASP A 128 -1.36 0.74 -11.28
C ASP A 128 -1.24 -0.66 -11.92
N LEU A 129 -0.36 -0.78 -12.91
CA LEU A 129 0.02 -2.04 -13.55
C LEU A 129 1.29 -2.59 -12.90
N ASP A 130 1.13 -3.61 -12.06
CA ASP A 130 2.25 -4.28 -11.39
C ASP A 130 2.95 -5.25 -12.36
N VAL A 131 4.25 -5.06 -12.58
CA VAL A 131 5.09 -5.85 -13.48
C VAL A 131 6.27 -6.45 -12.73
N VAL A 132 6.48 -7.75 -12.88
CA VAL A 132 7.67 -8.43 -12.36
C VAL A 132 8.55 -8.84 -13.52
N VAL A 133 9.85 -8.53 -13.39
CA VAL A 133 10.89 -8.98 -14.29
C VAL A 133 11.68 -10.06 -13.57
N GLU A 134 11.57 -11.29 -14.08
CA GLU A 134 12.36 -12.43 -13.64
C GLU A 134 13.70 -12.43 -14.37
N LEU A 135 14.78 -12.37 -13.61
CA LEU A 135 16.16 -12.37 -14.07
C LEU A 135 16.92 -13.47 -13.34
N PRO A 136 17.21 -14.60 -14.00
CA PRO A 136 17.99 -15.67 -13.40
C PRO A 136 19.38 -15.18 -12.95
N GLY A 137 19.76 -15.49 -11.70
CA GLY A 137 21.06 -15.13 -11.13
C GLY A 137 21.16 -13.70 -10.57
N VAL A 138 20.04 -12.96 -10.46
CA VAL A 138 19.98 -11.61 -9.88
C VAL A 138 19.29 -11.63 -8.51
N ASP A 139 20.01 -12.12 -7.50
CA ASP A 139 19.44 -12.26 -6.15
C ASP A 139 19.94 -11.20 -5.17
N HIS A 140 21.14 -10.66 -5.43
CA HIS A 140 21.74 -9.68 -4.54
C HIS A 140 21.05 -8.31 -4.63
N PRO A 141 20.76 -7.61 -3.51
CA PRO A 141 20.01 -6.34 -3.51
C PRO A 141 20.63 -5.24 -4.38
N LEU A 142 21.97 -5.17 -4.43
CA LEU A 142 22.67 -4.19 -5.27
C LEU A 142 22.44 -4.44 -6.77
N ASP A 143 22.39 -5.71 -7.18
CA ASP A 143 22.16 -6.09 -8.58
C ASP A 143 20.71 -5.81 -8.97
N LYS A 144 19.75 -6.12 -8.09
CA LYS A 144 18.34 -5.74 -8.28
C LYS A 144 18.20 -4.23 -8.46
N LYS A 145 18.87 -3.42 -7.63
CA LYS A 145 18.93 -1.95 -7.77
C LYS A 145 19.48 -1.54 -9.13
N ASN A 146 20.63 -2.08 -9.53
CA ASN A 146 21.25 -1.77 -10.83
C ASN A 146 20.33 -2.15 -12.00
N CYS A 147 19.64 -3.29 -11.92
CA CYS A 147 18.65 -3.71 -12.89
C CYS A 147 17.49 -2.72 -13.00
N LEU A 148 16.95 -2.20 -11.89
CA LEU A 148 15.89 -1.18 -11.90
C LEU A 148 16.33 0.11 -12.61
N PHE A 149 17.56 0.59 -12.37
CA PHE A 149 18.09 1.76 -13.08
C PHE A 149 18.31 1.49 -14.59
N ASN A 150 18.71 0.28 -14.96
CA ASN A 150 18.81 -0.13 -16.36
C ASN A 150 17.44 -0.22 -17.05
N VAL A 151 16.41 -0.74 -16.35
CA VAL A 151 15.01 -0.70 -16.82
C VAL A 151 14.59 0.75 -17.03
N SER A 152 14.84 1.63 -16.07
CA SER A 152 14.55 3.07 -16.19
C SER A 152 15.17 3.69 -17.45
N GLY A 153 16.47 3.44 -17.70
CA GLY A 153 17.16 3.92 -18.89
C GLY A 153 16.55 3.38 -20.19
N ALA A 154 16.23 2.08 -20.25
CA ALA A 154 15.62 1.45 -21.42
C ALA A 154 14.22 2.02 -21.74
N LEU A 155 13.40 2.25 -20.72
CA LEU A 155 12.04 2.81 -20.88
C LEU A 155 12.05 4.27 -21.33
N LYS A 156 13.02 5.06 -20.85
CA LYS A 156 13.22 6.44 -21.32
C LYS A 156 13.71 6.45 -22.77
N ALA A 157 14.64 5.57 -23.12
CA ALA A 157 15.17 5.46 -24.48
C ALA A 157 14.13 4.99 -25.51
N SER A 158 13.15 4.16 -25.10
CA SER A 158 12.06 3.75 -26.00
C SER A 158 11.01 4.84 -26.24
N GLY A 159 11.03 5.91 -25.44
CA GLY A 159 10.03 6.97 -25.49
C GLY A 159 8.68 6.59 -24.86
N ALA A 160 8.61 5.43 -24.17
CA ALA A 160 7.39 5.00 -23.49
C ALA A 160 7.05 5.92 -22.30
N THR A 161 8.05 6.52 -21.67
CA THR A 161 7.90 7.47 -20.57
C THR A 161 9.01 8.52 -20.57
N HIS A 162 8.76 9.67 -19.95
CA HIS A 162 9.76 10.72 -19.75
C HIS A 162 10.56 10.54 -18.45
N ASP A 163 9.93 9.99 -17.42
CA ASP A 163 10.56 9.84 -16.12
C ASP A 163 10.17 8.55 -15.41
N VAL A 164 11.10 8.05 -14.61
CA VAL A 164 10.97 6.81 -13.86
C VAL A 164 11.58 7.04 -12.48
N PHE A 165 10.78 6.84 -11.44
CA PHE A 165 11.21 6.94 -10.06
C PHE A 165 11.60 5.56 -9.54
N VAL A 166 12.86 5.39 -9.15
CA VAL A 166 13.36 4.12 -8.59
C VAL A 166 13.41 4.21 -7.07
N ASN A 167 12.45 3.59 -6.39
CA ASN A 167 12.42 3.51 -4.94
C ASN A 167 13.23 2.32 -4.43
N HIS A 168 14.55 2.44 -4.46
CA HIS A 168 15.45 1.37 -4.05
C HIS A 168 15.70 1.30 -2.52
N PHE A 169 15.13 2.20 -1.73
CA PHE A 169 15.24 2.19 -0.27
C PHE A 169 14.09 1.44 0.42
N ALA A 170 13.01 1.15 -0.32
CA ALA A 170 11.92 0.33 0.18
C ALA A 170 12.38 -1.11 0.46
N LYS A 171 11.69 -1.79 1.38
CA LYS A 171 11.89 -3.22 1.65
C LYS A 171 11.83 -4.06 0.36
N VAL A 172 10.93 -3.67 -0.54
CA VAL A 172 10.80 -4.25 -1.88
C VAL A 172 11.09 -3.13 -2.90
N PRO A 173 12.31 -3.10 -3.49
CA PRO A 173 12.67 -2.10 -4.49
C PRO A 173 11.78 -2.20 -5.74
N VAL A 174 11.27 -1.06 -6.19
CA VAL A 174 10.44 -0.94 -7.40
C VAL A 174 10.80 0.30 -8.22
N ALA A 175 10.56 0.24 -9.53
CA ALA A 175 10.63 1.37 -10.45
C ALA A 175 9.21 1.76 -10.89
N THR A 176 8.76 2.94 -10.48
CA THR A 176 7.43 3.47 -10.75
C THR A 176 7.48 4.52 -11.85
N PHE A 177 6.58 4.45 -12.83
CA PHE A 177 6.47 5.44 -13.90
C PHE A 177 5.06 5.55 -14.47
N VAL A 178 4.82 6.58 -15.27
CA VAL A 178 3.58 6.74 -16.05
C VAL A 178 3.94 6.83 -17.51
N THR A 179 3.22 6.11 -18.37
CA THR A 179 3.46 6.17 -19.82
C THR A 179 3.05 7.53 -20.38
N VAL A 180 3.63 7.92 -21.51
CA VAL A 180 3.22 9.15 -22.21
C VAL A 180 1.75 9.05 -22.68
N PRO A 181 1.06 10.19 -22.92
CA PRO A 181 -0.33 10.20 -23.37
C PRO A 181 -0.66 9.23 -24.51
N ASN A 182 0.19 9.10 -25.53
CA ASN A 182 -0.08 8.21 -26.68
C ASN A 182 0.10 6.71 -26.35
N PHE A 183 0.53 6.41 -25.14
CA PHE A 183 0.59 5.08 -24.53
C PHE A 183 -0.48 4.94 -23.45
N GLY A 184 -1.54 5.76 -23.47
CA GLY A 184 -2.70 5.64 -22.59
C GLY A 184 -2.54 6.21 -21.17
N SER A 185 -1.39 6.83 -20.86
CA SER A 185 -1.12 7.41 -19.53
C SER A 185 -1.26 6.40 -18.37
N TYR A 186 -0.82 5.16 -18.57
CA TYR A 186 -0.88 4.11 -17.56
C TYR A 186 0.26 4.22 -16.56
N SER A 187 -0.05 4.06 -15.28
CA SER A 187 0.94 3.89 -14.23
C SER A 187 1.45 2.45 -14.20
N PHE A 188 2.76 2.29 -14.00
CA PHE A 188 3.43 1.00 -13.88
C PHE A 188 4.33 0.98 -12.65
N ASP A 189 4.33 -0.16 -11.96
CA ASP A 189 5.28 -0.49 -10.89
C ASP A 189 6.07 -1.74 -11.29
N VAL A 190 7.38 -1.58 -11.50
CA VAL A 190 8.26 -2.68 -11.96
C VAL A 190 9.15 -3.17 -10.82
N GLY A 191 9.04 -4.45 -10.47
CA GLY A 191 9.92 -5.15 -9.53
C GLY A 191 10.87 -6.14 -10.22
N ILE A 192 11.99 -6.46 -9.57
CA ILE A 192 12.95 -7.49 -10.04
C ILE A 192 12.91 -8.70 -9.10
N ASN A 193 12.60 -9.87 -9.64
CA ASN A 193 12.53 -11.14 -8.89
C ASN A 193 11.64 -11.07 -7.64
N ASN A 194 10.52 -10.34 -7.71
CA ASN A 194 9.49 -10.26 -6.67
C ASN A 194 8.34 -11.23 -7.02
N THR A 195 8.65 -12.53 -7.09
CA THR A 195 7.78 -13.55 -7.70
C THR A 195 6.62 -14.01 -6.80
N ASP A 196 6.62 -13.65 -5.52
CA ASP A 196 5.54 -14.02 -4.59
C ASP A 196 4.19 -13.49 -5.06
N GLY A 197 4.19 -12.33 -5.71
CA GLY A 197 3.01 -11.77 -6.35
C GLY A 197 2.41 -12.70 -7.41
N LEU A 198 3.22 -13.46 -8.15
CA LEU A 198 2.74 -14.40 -9.16
C LEU A 198 2.07 -15.62 -8.54
N LYS A 199 2.63 -16.15 -7.45
CA LYS A 199 2.02 -17.28 -6.72
C LYS A 199 0.71 -16.87 -6.05
N ALA A 200 0.67 -15.67 -5.47
CA ALA A 200 -0.55 -15.11 -4.89
C ALA A 200 -1.66 -14.94 -5.93
N VAL A 201 -1.31 -14.70 -7.20
CA VAL A 201 -2.29 -14.59 -8.27
C VAL A 201 -3.10 -15.87 -8.43
N THR A 202 -2.48 -17.03 -8.50
CA THR A 202 -3.21 -18.30 -8.64
C THR A 202 -4.14 -18.56 -7.46
N ILE A 203 -3.68 -18.33 -6.23
CA ILE A 203 -4.46 -18.60 -5.01
C ILE A 203 -5.67 -17.66 -4.89
N ILE A 204 -5.48 -16.36 -5.15
CA ILE A 204 -6.60 -15.41 -5.14
C ILE A 204 -7.60 -15.73 -6.25
N GLY A 205 -7.13 -16.25 -7.39
CA GLY A 205 -7.99 -16.70 -8.50
C GLY A 205 -9.00 -17.73 -8.03
N SER A 206 -8.58 -18.77 -7.30
CA SER A 206 -9.50 -19.80 -6.79
C SER A 206 -10.52 -19.25 -5.79
N PHE A 207 -10.16 -18.24 -4.98
CA PHE A 207 -11.12 -17.59 -4.09
C PHE A 207 -12.16 -16.77 -4.86
N LEU A 208 -11.76 -16.09 -5.93
CA LEU A 208 -12.70 -15.31 -6.75
C LEU A 208 -13.68 -16.20 -7.51
N GLU A 209 -13.25 -17.39 -7.93
CA GLU A 209 -14.12 -18.38 -8.56
C GLU A 209 -15.14 -18.97 -7.58
N THR A 210 -14.76 -19.14 -6.32
CA THR A 210 -15.58 -19.80 -5.29
C THR A 210 -16.42 -18.83 -4.44
N MET A 211 -16.06 -17.53 -4.41
CA MET A 211 -16.73 -16.52 -3.58
C MET A 211 -17.23 -15.35 -4.45
N PRO A 212 -18.46 -15.42 -5.01
CA PRO A 212 -18.98 -14.38 -5.91
C PRO A 212 -19.10 -12.99 -5.28
N ALA A 213 -19.28 -12.91 -3.95
CA ALA A 213 -19.32 -11.64 -3.21
C ALA A 213 -17.95 -10.95 -3.09
N LEU A 214 -16.84 -11.67 -3.28
CA LEU A 214 -15.50 -11.18 -3.00
C LEU A 214 -15.13 -9.98 -3.89
N ARG A 215 -15.32 -10.11 -5.20
CA ARG A 215 -14.92 -9.06 -6.16
C ARG A 215 -15.67 -7.74 -5.94
N PRO A 216 -17.02 -7.71 -5.85
CA PRO A 216 -17.75 -6.48 -5.57
C PRO A 216 -17.29 -5.79 -4.29
N LEU A 217 -17.15 -6.53 -3.19
CA LEU A 217 -16.75 -5.99 -1.90
C LEU A 217 -15.33 -5.40 -1.95
N VAL A 218 -14.37 -6.13 -2.53
CA VAL A 218 -12.99 -5.64 -2.68
C VAL A 218 -12.94 -4.34 -3.48
N LEU A 219 -13.70 -4.22 -4.57
CA LEU A 219 -13.69 -3.01 -5.40
C LEU A 219 -14.26 -1.78 -4.67
N VAL A 220 -15.29 -1.96 -3.85
CA VAL A 220 -15.86 -0.89 -3.04
C VAL A 220 -14.90 -0.51 -1.91
N LEU A 221 -14.39 -1.49 -1.16
CA LEU A 221 -13.45 -1.27 -0.06
C LEU A 221 -12.14 -0.62 -0.52
N LYS A 222 -11.64 -0.99 -1.70
CA LYS A 222 -10.48 -0.32 -2.30
C LYS A 222 -10.75 1.15 -2.57
N SER A 223 -11.89 1.51 -3.15
CA SER A 223 -12.25 2.91 -3.38
C SER A 223 -12.47 3.67 -2.08
N PHE A 224 -13.17 3.05 -1.12
CA PHE A 224 -13.39 3.58 0.23
C PHE A 224 -12.08 4.01 0.91
N LEU A 225 -11.05 3.16 0.85
CA LEU A 225 -9.74 3.42 1.42
C LEU A 225 -8.94 4.41 0.58
N LYS A 226 -9.07 4.36 -0.76
CA LYS A 226 -8.31 5.21 -1.68
C LYS A 226 -8.70 6.68 -1.54
N GLN A 227 -10.00 7.00 -1.51
CA GLN A 227 -10.49 8.37 -1.30
C GLN A 227 -10.12 8.95 0.08
N ARG A 228 -9.72 8.10 1.04
CA ARG A 228 -9.25 8.48 2.39
C ARG A 228 -7.72 8.47 2.53
N LYS A 229 -6.98 8.19 1.45
CA LYS A 229 -5.50 8.03 1.47
C LYS A 229 -5.03 6.93 2.43
N LEU A 230 -5.83 5.86 2.54
CA LEU A 230 -5.58 4.68 3.39
C LEU A 230 -5.35 3.39 2.59
N ALA A 231 -5.30 3.45 1.25
CA ALA A 231 -5.10 2.29 0.37
C ALA A 231 -3.62 2.03 -0.02
N SER A 232 -2.65 2.57 0.72
CA SER A 232 -1.22 2.41 0.42
C SER A 232 -0.39 2.00 1.63
N ALA A 233 0.21 0.81 1.54
CA ALA A 233 1.13 0.25 2.53
C ALA A 233 2.32 1.17 2.82
N ALA A 234 2.84 1.87 1.81
CA ALA A 234 3.97 2.80 1.97
C ALA A 234 3.63 3.99 2.89
N SER A 235 2.35 4.33 3.00
CA SER A 235 1.86 5.44 3.84
C SER A 235 1.21 4.96 5.15
N GLY A 236 1.39 3.68 5.50
CA GLY A 236 0.78 3.06 6.68
C GLY A 236 -0.66 2.57 6.50
N GLY A 237 -1.20 2.61 5.28
CA GLY A 237 -2.54 2.10 4.95
C GLY A 237 -2.59 0.60 4.69
N LEU A 238 -3.76 0.09 4.28
CA LEU A 238 -3.90 -1.30 3.82
C LEU A 238 -3.38 -1.44 2.39
N SER A 239 -2.59 -2.49 2.14
CA SER A 239 -2.26 -2.89 0.78
C SER A 239 -3.48 -3.51 0.08
N SER A 240 -3.51 -3.52 -1.26
CA SER A 240 -4.56 -4.23 -2.00
C SER A 240 -4.65 -5.71 -1.59
N TYR A 241 -3.50 -6.34 -1.31
CA TYR A 241 -3.44 -7.74 -0.87
C TYR A 241 -4.06 -7.91 0.53
N SER A 242 -3.75 -7.02 1.47
CA SER A 242 -4.33 -7.03 2.83
C SER A 242 -5.85 -6.84 2.78
N VAL A 243 -6.37 -5.97 1.89
CA VAL A 243 -7.82 -5.79 1.69
C VAL A 243 -8.45 -7.08 1.19
N ILE A 244 -7.87 -7.72 0.18
CA ILE A 244 -8.37 -9.00 -0.35
C ILE A 244 -8.41 -10.07 0.75
N CYS A 245 -7.32 -10.25 1.50
CA CYS A 245 -7.26 -11.23 2.59
C CYS A 245 -8.30 -10.94 3.69
N ALA A 246 -8.49 -9.68 4.07
CA ALA A 246 -9.50 -9.29 5.05
C ALA A 246 -10.92 -9.59 4.55
N THR A 247 -11.21 -9.32 3.26
CA THR A 247 -12.51 -9.62 2.66
C THR A 247 -12.76 -11.13 2.53
N ILE A 248 -11.75 -11.92 2.14
CA ILE A 248 -11.88 -13.39 2.11
C ILE A 248 -12.17 -13.92 3.52
N SER A 249 -11.41 -13.48 4.52
CA SER A 249 -11.62 -13.89 5.91
C SER A 249 -13.01 -13.53 6.41
N PHE A 250 -13.52 -12.34 6.10
CA PHE A 250 -14.88 -11.94 6.44
C PHE A 250 -15.93 -12.89 5.83
N LEU A 251 -15.79 -13.23 4.55
CA LEU A 251 -16.71 -14.14 3.87
C LEU A 251 -16.62 -15.58 4.42
N GLN A 252 -15.41 -16.04 4.79
CA GLN A 252 -15.21 -17.36 5.41
C GLN A 252 -15.85 -17.43 6.80
N LEU A 253 -15.75 -16.37 7.60
CA LEU A 253 -16.26 -16.33 8.97
C LEU A 253 -17.75 -16.08 9.05
N ASN A 254 -18.31 -15.29 8.12
CA ASN A 254 -19.72 -14.88 8.13
C ASN A 254 -20.19 -14.44 9.54
N PRO A 255 -19.58 -13.39 10.12
CA PRO A 255 -19.69 -13.09 11.56
C PRO A 255 -21.11 -12.77 12.04
N THR A 256 -21.99 -12.35 11.14
CA THR A 256 -23.41 -12.03 11.40
C THR A 256 -24.35 -13.21 11.10
N ASN A 257 -23.81 -14.36 10.70
CA ASN A 257 -24.54 -15.59 10.36
C ASN A 257 -25.61 -15.38 9.28
N LEU A 258 -25.28 -14.62 8.22
CA LEU A 258 -26.17 -14.51 7.06
C LEU A 258 -26.42 -15.87 6.41
N PRO A 259 -27.58 -16.07 5.75
CA PRO A 259 -27.83 -17.26 4.95
C PRO A 259 -26.70 -17.51 3.94
N GLN A 260 -26.31 -18.77 3.74
CA GLN A 260 -25.22 -19.12 2.83
C GLN A 260 -25.47 -18.64 1.39
N ASP A 261 -26.73 -18.63 0.95
CA ASP A 261 -27.10 -18.10 -0.37
C ASP A 261 -26.79 -16.59 -0.49
N SER A 262 -26.85 -15.82 0.61
CA SER A 262 -26.45 -14.42 0.60
C SER A 262 -24.97 -14.24 0.25
N LEU A 263 -24.11 -15.21 0.56
CA LEU A 263 -22.67 -15.16 0.23
C LEU A 263 -22.38 -15.79 -1.13
N ASN A 264 -23.04 -16.91 -1.44
CA ASN A 264 -22.78 -17.73 -2.62
C ASN A 264 -23.52 -17.23 -3.87
N LYS A 265 -24.64 -16.53 -3.72
CA LYS A 265 -25.48 -16.03 -4.82
C LYS A 265 -25.92 -14.57 -4.60
N PRO A 266 -24.97 -13.66 -4.33
CA PRO A 266 -25.29 -12.33 -3.82
C PRO A 266 -26.06 -11.44 -4.79
N LEU A 267 -26.02 -11.74 -6.09
CA LEU A 267 -26.81 -11.05 -7.13
C LEU A 267 -28.26 -11.53 -7.17
N GLU A 268 -28.51 -12.82 -6.92
CA GLU A 268 -29.87 -13.38 -6.88
C GLU A 268 -30.58 -12.96 -5.60
N THR A 269 -29.87 -13.03 -4.47
CA THR A 269 -30.39 -12.67 -3.14
C THR A 269 -30.30 -11.18 -2.83
N LYS A 270 -29.73 -10.38 -3.74
CA LYS A 270 -29.53 -8.94 -3.58
C LYS A 270 -28.84 -8.52 -2.28
N SER A 271 -27.80 -9.27 -1.88
CA SER A 271 -27.21 -9.20 -0.53
C SER A 271 -25.92 -8.37 -0.43
N LEU A 272 -25.37 -7.86 -1.54
CA LEU A 272 -24.11 -7.09 -1.50
C LEU A 272 -24.16 -5.88 -0.54
N GLY A 273 -25.30 -5.22 -0.40
CA GLY A 273 -25.45 -4.09 0.52
C GLY A 273 -25.31 -4.52 1.98
N ILE A 274 -26.04 -5.56 2.40
CA ILE A 274 -25.93 -6.09 3.77
C ILE A 274 -24.54 -6.69 4.04
N LEU A 275 -23.92 -7.36 3.07
CA LEU A 275 -22.56 -7.88 3.21
C LEU A 275 -21.52 -6.77 3.41
N LEU A 276 -21.63 -5.65 2.70
CA LEU A 276 -20.75 -4.51 2.91
C LEU A 276 -20.96 -3.90 4.30
N MET A 277 -22.22 -3.77 4.72
CA MET A 277 -22.58 -3.28 6.06
C MET A 277 -22.01 -4.16 7.17
N ASP A 278 -22.19 -5.47 7.07
CA ASP A 278 -21.66 -6.42 8.03
C ASP A 278 -20.13 -6.41 8.06
N PHE A 279 -19.47 -6.21 6.91
CA PHE A 279 -18.01 -6.02 6.88
C PHE A 279 -17.58 -4.78 7.68
N LEU A 280 -18.25 -3.65 7.44
CA LEU A 280 -17.95 -2.38 8.12
C LEU A 280 -18.22 -2.48 9.63
N LEU A 281 -19.32 -3.13 10.02
CA LEU A 281 -19.66 -3.42 11.41
C LEU A 281 -18.57 -4.26 12.07
N TYR A 282 -18.22 -5.37 11.42
CA TYR A 282 -17.29 -6.35 11.96
C TYR A 282 -15.91 -5.74 12.20
N PHE A 283 -15.27 -5.24 11.14
CA PHE A 283 -13.94 -4.64 11.28
C PHE A 283 -13.95 -3.33 12.07
N GLY A 284 -15.03 -2.55 12.00
CA GLY A 284 -15.12 -1.28 12.74
C GLY A 284 -15.37 -1.44 14.24
N SER A 285 -16.04 -2.52 14.67
CA SER A 285 -16.58 -2.60 16.04
C SER A 285 -16.25 -3.88 16.79
N THR A 286 -16.20 -5.04 16.14
CA THR A 286 -16.12 -6.34 16.84
C THR A 286 -14.86 -7.15 16.54
N PHE A 287 -14.07 -6.77 15.53
CA PHE A 287 -12.83 -7.46 15.18
C PHE A 287 -11.83 -7.43 16.35
N PRO A 288 -11.38 -8.60 16.85
CA PRO A 288 -10.47 -8.70 18.00
C PRO A 288 -9.02 -8.41 17.58
N LEU A 289 -8.75 -7.12 17.26
CA LEU A 289 -7.48 -6.66 16.73
C LEU A 289 -6.30 -7.08 17.61
N ASP A 290 -6.42 -7.01 18.93
CA ASP A 290 -5.30 -7.22 19.85
C ASP A 290 -4.98 -8.71 20.07
N ASP A 291 -5.98 -9.58 19.92
CA ASP A 291 -5.89 -10.98 20.32
C ASP A 291 -5.56 -11.91 19.15
N CYS A 292 -6.07 -11.61 17.94
CA CYS A 292 -6.03 -12.56 16.83
C CYS A 292 -5.34 -12.02 15.58
N TYR A 293 -4.80 -12.94 14.77
CA TYR A 293 -4.41 -12.70 13.38
C TYR A 293 -5.34 -13.41 12.41
N ILE A 294 -5.39 -12.90 11.17
CA ILE A 294 -6.20 -13.46 10.11
C ILE A 294 -5.43 -14.60 9.42
N SER A 295 -5.95 -15.82 9.47
CA SER A 295 -5.50 -16.95 8.64
C SER A 295 -6.56 -17.28 7.60
N VAL A 296 -6.32 -16.83 6.38
CA VAL A 296 -7.20 -17.13 5.23
C VAL A 296 -7.09 -18.61 4.83
N THR A 297 -5.91 -19.20 5.00
CA THR A 297 -5.67 -20.62 4.68
C THR A 297 -6.52 -21.55 5.54
N GLN A 298 -6.67 -21.23 6.82
CA GLN A 298 -7.49 -22.00 7.77
C GLN A 298 -8.93 -21.49 7.87
N GLY A 299 -9.26 -20.36 7.24
CA GLY A 299 -10.57 -19.71 7.33
C GLY A 299 -10.93 -19.27 8.75
N LYS A 300 -9.93 -18.90 9.56
CA LYS A 300 -10.08 -18.64 11.00
C LYS A 300 -9.28 -17.43 11.45
N HIS A 301 -9.68 -16.92 12.61
CA HIS A 301 -8.85 -16.01 13.41
C HIS A 301 -8.14 -16.83 14.47
N LEU A 302 -6.82 -16.74 14.47
CA LEU A 302 -5.96 -17.53 15.36
C LEU A 302 -5.28 -16.61 16.37
N PRO A 303 -5.01 -17.08 17.60
CA PRO A 303 -4.36 -16.26 18.62
C PRO A 303 -2.98 -15.78 18.16
N LYS A 304 -2.63 -14.52 18.39
CA LYS A 304 -1.31 -13.99 18.02
C LYS A 304 -0.18 -14.69 18.73
N GLU A 305 -0.42 -15.18 19.94
CA GLU A 305 0.52 -15.99 20.72
C GLU A 305 0.88 -17.31 20.04
N SER A 306 0.08 -17.77 19.07
CA SER A 306 0.37 -19.00 18.32
C SER A 306 1.31 -18.80 17.12
N ALA A 307 1.77 -17.58 16.86
CA ALA A 307 2.58 -17.25 15.70
C ALA A 307 3.81 -16.38 16.05
N ASP A 308 5.00 -16.98 15.95
CA ASP A 308 6.27 -16.33 16.30
C ASP A 308 6.67 -15.16 15.37
N TRP A 309 6.07 -15.09 14.18
CA TRP A 309 6.34 -14.04 13.19
C TRP A 309 5.59 -12.72 13.45
N ILE A 310 4.70 -12.68 14.44
CA ILE A 310 3.89 -11.51 14.77
C ILE A 310 4.64 -10.60 15.74
N THR A 311 4.73 -9.32 15.40
CA THR A 311 5.45 -8.32 16.20
C THR A 311 4.50 -7.28 16.80
N GLY A 312 3.95 -7.62 17.97
CA GLY A 312 3.13 -6.75 18.80
C GLY A 312 1.63 -6.95 18.63
N ARG A 313 0.88 -6.75 19.74
CA ARG A 313 -0.56 -7.04 19.82
C ARG A 313 -1.43 -6.00 19.11
N ASN A 314 -1.07 -4.71 19.14
CA ASN A 314 -1.96 -3.64 18.63
C ASN A 314 -1.78 -3.35 17.12
N LYS A 315 -1.48 -4.38 16.32
CA LYS A 315 -1.28 -4.26 14.86
C LYS A 315 -2.14 -5.26 14.13
N LEU A 316 -2.57 -4.90 12.91
CA LEU A 316 -3.17 -5.88 12.03
C LEU A 316 -2.12 -6.91 11.62
N SER A 317 -2.41 -8.18 11.86
CA SER A 317 -1.58 -9.29 11.39
C SER A 317 -2.40 -10.23 10.52
N ILE A 318 -1.85 -10.54 9.35
CA ILE A 318 -2.48 -11.39 8.35
C ILE A 318 -1.41 -12.34 7.81
N GLU A 319 -1.68 -13.64 7.91
CA GLU A 319 -0.85 -14.69 7.32
C GLU A 319 -0.82 -14.53 5.79
N CYS A 320 0.39 -14.51 5.20
CA CYS A 320 0.53 -14.51 3.75
C CYS A 320 0.17 -15.88 3.16
N LEU A 321 -0.60 -15.89 2.06
CA LEU A 321 -1.02 -17.12 1.39
C LEU A 321 0.13 -17.88 0.70
N VAL A 322 1.26 -17.21 0.49
CA VAL A 322 2.42 -17.76 -0.23
C VAL A 322 3.56 -18.12 0.71
N ASP A 323 3.74 -17.32 1.77
CA ASP A 323 4.83 -17.43 2.74
C ASP A 323 4.28 -17.25 4.16
N PRO A 324 3.86 -18.35 4.84
CA PRO A 324 3.19 -18.28 6.13
C PRO A 324 3.97 -17.54 7.24
N GLU A 325 5.30 -17.38 7.10
CA GLU A 325 6.12 -16.63 8.06
C GLU A 325 6.09 -15.12 7.84
N ASN A 326 5.45 -14.65 6.76
CA ASN A 326 5.39 -13.24 6.42
C ASN A 326 4.03 -12.61 6.76
N ASP A 327 4.05 -11.66 7.71
CA ASP A 327 2.88 -10.82 8.00
C ASP A 327 2.62 -9.83 6.84
N VAL A 328 1.46 -9.92 6.17
CA VAL A 328 1.05 -8.92 5.15
C VAL A 328 0.25 -7.75 5.72
N GLY A 329 -0.16 -7.83 6.99
CA GLY A 329 -0.79 -6.76 7.74
C GLY A 329 0.22 -5.78 8.36
N LYS A 330 1.48 -6.17 8.54
CA LYS A 330 2.50 -5.37 9.27
C LYS A 330 2.70 -3.92 8.78
N SER A 331 2.42 -3.64 7.50
CA SER A 331 2.57 -2.30 6.93
C SER A 331 1.41 -1.35 7.27
N ALA A 332 0.31 -1.88 7.83
CA ALA A 332 -0.89 -1.12 8.19
C ALA A 332 -0.70 -0.31 9.48
N GLY A 333 0.29 0.59 9.52
CA GLY A 333 0.59 1.42 10.69
C GLY A 333 -0.56 2.33 11.14
N LYS A 334 -1.54 2.61 10.28
CA LYS A 334 -2.75 3.40 10.56
C LYS A 334 -3.98 2.53 10.84
N ILE A 335 -3.80 1.27 11.27
CA ILE A 335 -4.93 0.32 11.44
C ILE A 335 -6.05 0.88 12.31
N HIS A 336 -5.77 1.52 13.44
CA HIS A 336 -6.80 2.10 14.30
C HIS A 336 -7.66 3.14 13.59
N GLN A 337 -7.01 4.01 12.78
CA GLN A 337 -7.71 4.99 11.96
C GLN A 337 -8.57 4.31 10.89
N ILE A 338 -8.09 3.21 10.29
CA ILE A 338 -8.85 2.43 9.31
C ILE A 338 -10.09 1.82 9.96
N LEU A 339 -9.96 1.16 11.12
CA LEU A 339 -11.10 0.56 11.82
C LEU A 339 -12.11 1.63 12.27
N GLU A 340 -11.64 2.77 12.76
CA GLU A 340 -12.48 3.92 13.08
C GLU A 340 -13.27 4.40 11.85
N THR A 341 -12.62 4.53 10.69
CA THR A 341 -13.35 4.91 9.46
C THR A 341 -14.40 3.89 9.04
N PHE A 342 -14.17 2.58 9.24
CA PHE A 342 -15.19 1.56 8.98
C PHE A 342 -16.39 1.71 9.92
N ARG A 343 -16.13 1.94 11.22
CA ARG A 343 -17.17 2.19 12.22
C ARG A 343 -18.00 3.42 11.88
N ASP A 344 -17.35 4.52 11.49
CA ASP A 344 -18.03 5.76 11.16
C ASP A 344 -18.88 5.62 9.90
N ALA A 345 -18.39 4.88 8.89
CA ALA A 345 -19.15 4.56 7.69
C ALA A 345 -20.39 3.70 7.99
N HIS A 346 -20.25 2.70 8.87
CA HIS A 346 -21.38 1.89 9.33
C HIS A 346 -22.46 2.76 10.00
N LYS A 347 -22.06 3.61 10.96
CA LYS A 347 -22.97 4.52 11.66
C LYS A 347 -23.67 5.49 10.72
N LEU A 348 -22.92 6.05 9.76
CA LEU A 348 -23.48 6.96 8.77
C LEU A 348 -24.62 6.27 8.00
N PHE A 349 -24.41 5.04 7.54
CA PHE A 349 -25.44 4.27 6.85
C PHE A 349 -26.69 4.00 7.71
N GLU A 350 -26.52 3.66 9.01
CA GLU A 350 -27.65 3.50 9.92
C GLU A 350 -28.51 4.78 9.99
N THR A 351 -27.86 5.94 10.00
CA THR A 351 -28.52 7.25 10.09
C THR A 351 -29.05 7.80 8.77
N LEU A 352 -28.59 7.32 7.60
CA LEU A 352 -29.05 7.79 6.29
C LEU A 352 -30.53 7.49 6.09
N THR A 353 -31.35 8.47 5.73
CA THR A 353 -32.77 8.27 5.40
C THR A 353 -32.98 8.34 3.90
N LEU A 354 -33.71 7.37 3.32
CA LEU A 354 -34.09 7.42 1.91
C LEU A 354 -35.24 8.41 1.73
N SER A 355 -35.05 9.39 0.85
CA SER A 355 -36.13 10.24 0.39
C SER A 355 -36.90 9.49 -0.71
N PRO A 356 -38.24 9.35 -0.62
CA PRO A 356 -39.04 8.62 -1.62
C PRO A 356 -38.97 9.17 -3.05
N ASN A 357 -38.52 10.42 -3.22
CA ASN A 357 -38.60 11.16 -4.49
C ASN A 357 -37.24 11.56 -5.08
N GLU A 358 -36.13 11.18 -4.46
CA GLU A 358 -34.78 11.47 -4.96
C GLU A 358 -34.03 10.17 -5.21
N SER A 359 -33.24 10.11 -6.29
CA SER A 359 -32.29 9.03 -6.50
C SER A 359 -31.23 9.10 -5.40
N ALA A 360 -31.45 8.41 -4.28
CA ALA A 360 -30.49 8.36 -3.19
C ALA A 360 -29.15 7.83 -3.73
N ASP A 361 -28.06 8.53 -3.41
CA ASP A 361 -26.69 8.14 -3.73
C ASP A 361 -26.06 7.58 -2.46
N ILE A 362 -26.41 6.37 -2.04
CA ILE A 362 -25.91 5.81 -0.77
C ILE A 362 -24.40 5.60 -0.83
N LEU A 363 -23.85 5.14 -1.96
CA LEU A 363 -22.41 4.97 -2.12
C LEU A 363 -21.67 6.30 -2.12
N GLY A 364 -22.24 7.33 -2.74
CA GLY A 364 -21.68 8.67 -2.76
C GLY A 364 -21.87 9.38 -1.43
N ASP A 365 -23.12 9.63 -1.00
CA ASP A 365 -23.49 10.35 0.23
C ASP A 365 -23.01 9.63 1.50
N GLY A 366 -23.01 8.29 1.50
CA GLY A 366 -22.37 7.47 2.52
C GLY A 366 -20.84 7.53 2.49
N ASN A 367 -20.26 8.31 1.57
CA ASN A 367 -18.84 8.46 1.36
C ASN A 367 -18.13 7.10 1.19
N LEU A 368 -18.78 6.14 0.53
CA LEU A 368 -18.27 4.79 0.35
C LEU A 368 -17.44 4.67 -0.93
N ALA A 369 -17.94 5.20 -2.04
CA ALA A 369 -17.23 5.19 -3.31
C ALA A 369 -17.61 6.41 -4.16
N ARG A 370 -16.59 7.13 -4.64
CA ARG A 370 -16.69 8.16 -5.68
C ARG A 370 -15.52 7.99 -6.66
N VAL A 371 -15.55 8.67 -7.79
CA VAL A 371 -14.40 8.78 -8.70
C VAL A 371 -13.98 10.23 -8.90
N THR A 372 -12.75 10.43 -9.36
CA THR A 372 -12.16 11.74 -9.63
C THR A 372 -12.41 12.18 -11.07
N GLN A 373 -12.28 13.48 -11.34
CA GLN A 373 -12.31 13.99 -12.72
C GLN A 373 -11.21 13.35 -13.57
N LYS A 374 -10.01 13.16 -12.99
CA LYS A 374 -8.89 12.50 -13.64
C LYS A 374 -9.25 11.09 -14.13
N THR A 375 -10.02 10.33 -13.35
CA THR A 375 -10.50 9.03 -13.78
C THR A 375 -11.40 9.16 -15.00
N LEU A 376 -12.37 10.09 -15.00
CA LEU A 376 -13.25 10.33 -16.15
C LEU A 376 -12.45 10.69 -17.40
N ASP A 377 -11.55 11.66 -17.28
CA ASP A 377 -10.71 12.15 -18.39
C ASP A 377 -9.82 11.03 -18.96
N GLN A 378 -9.26 10.19 -18.08
CA GLN A 378 -8.42 9.07 -18.50
C GLN A 378 -9.20 8.04 -19.32
N ARG A 379 -10.43 7.71 -18.91
CA ARG A 379 -11.26 6.75 -19.66
C ARG A 379 -11.67 7.30 -21.02
N GLU A 380 -12.05 8.58 -21.07
CA GLU A 380 -12.37 9.27 -22.32
C GLU A 380 -11.14 9.31 -23.25
N HIS A 381 -9.97 9.64 -22.71
CA HIS A 381 -8.70 9.65 -23.44
C HIS A 381 -8.37 8.27 -24.04
N ILE A 382 -8.47 7.20 -23.25
CA ILE A 382 -8.23 5.83 -23.73
C ILE A 382 -9.22 5.46 -24.83
N SER A 383 -10.50 5.82 -24.67
CA SER A 383 -11.52 5.55 -25.67
C SER A 383 -11.24 6.27 -27.00
N LYS A 384 -10.85 7.54 -26.93
CA LYS A 384 -10.43 8.33 -28.10
C LYS A 384 -9.19 7.73 -28.77
N LEU A 385 -8.18 7.32 -28.01
CA LEU A 385 -6.98 6.68 -28.55
C LEU A 385 -7.29 5.35 -29.24
N ALA A 386 -8.10 4.51 -28.61
CA ALA A 386 -8.51 3.22 -29.14
C ALA A 386 -9.30 3.39 -30.45
N THR A 387 -10.24 4.33 -30.49
CA THR A 387 -11.11 4.57 -31.66
C THR A 387 -10.36 5.23 -32.82
N SER A 388 -9.43 6.14 -32.53
CA SER A 388 -8.64 6.84 -33.56
C SER A 388 -7.45 6.04 -34.09
N GLY A 389 -7.11 4.91 -33.46
CA GLY A 389 -5.91 4.13 -33.78
C GLY A 389 -4.61 4.92 -33.57
N ASN A 390 -4.63 5.91 -32.66
CA ASN A 390 -3.49 6.79 -32.39
C ASN A 390 -2.55 6.25 -31.30
N LEU A 391 -2.84 5.07 -30.74
CA LEU A 391 -1.93 4.40 -29.81
C LEU A 391 -0.55 4.23 -30.45
N PHE A 392 0.51 4.57 -29.71
CA PHE A 392 1.91 4.57 -30.14
C PHE A 392 2.30 5.60 -31.22
N LYS A 393 1.39 6.42 -31.76
CA LYS A 393 1.79 7.48 -32.69
C LYS A 393 2.59 8.55 -31.94
N ARG A 394 3.64 9.10 -32.57
CA ARG A 394 4.41 10.22 -32.00
C ARG A 394 3.53 11.47 -31.97
N VAL A 395 3.45 12.18 -30.83
CA VAL A 395 2.85 13.51 -30.78
C VAL A 395 3.97 14.55 -30.79
N PRO A 396 3.81 15.67 -31.51
CA PRO A 396 4.79 16.76 -31.52
C PRO A 396 5.02 17.34 -30.12
N VAL A 397 6.27 17.66 -29.82
CA VAL A 397 6.78 18.05 -28.48
C VAL A 397 6.07 19.29 -27.89
N ASP A 398 5.43 20.11 -28.72
CA ASP A 398 4.88 21.42 -28.30
C ASP A 398 3.54 21.36 -27.56
N ARG A 399 2.79 20.25 -27.60
CA ARG A 399 1.54 20.09 -26.81
C ARG A 399 1.74 19.56 -25.39
N TYR A 400 2.99 19.36 -24.96
CA TYR A 400 3.30 18.67 -23.71
C TYR A 400 3.53 19.57 -22.49
N ALA A 401 3.65 20.89 -22.68
CA ALA A 401 3.85 21.84 -21.58
C ALA A 401 2.69 21.82 -20.56
N ASP A 402 1.45 21.58 -21.00
CA ASP A 402 0.26 21.61 -20.15
C ASP A 402 0.16 20.41 -19.19
N TYR A 403 0.74 19.26 -19.53
CA TYR A 403 0.78 18.11 -18.62
C TYR A 403 1.82 18.29 -17.49
N ARG A 404 2.87 19.07 -17.74
CA ARG A 404 3.96 19.31 -16.78
C ARG A 404 3.53 20.24 -15.65
N SER A 405 2.61 21.17 -15.93
CA SER A 405 2.06 22.12 -14.94
C SER A 405 1.04 21.46 -14.00
N GLN A 406 0.23 20.51 -14.48
CA GLN A 406 -0.76 19.79 -13.66
C GLN A 406 -0.14 18.93 -12.55
N ARG A 407 1.11 18.45 -12.71
CA ARG A 407 1.74 17.55 -11.73
C ARG A 407 2.61 18.22 -10.67
N ARG A 408 3.00 19.49 -10.82
CA ARG A 408 3.67 20.24 -9.74
C ARG A 408 2.77 20.44 -8.50
N GLY A 409 1.45 20.25 -8.63
CA GLY A 409 0.51 20.29 -7.51
C GLY A 409 0.20 18.94 -6.83
N GLY A 410 0.57 17.80 -7.43
CA GLY A 410 0.08 16.47 -7.01
C GLY A 410 1.12 15.51 -6.44
N TYR A 411 2.41 15.73 -6.71
CA TYR A 411 3.48 15.10 -5.94
C TYR A 411 3.77 16.00 -4.74
N ASN A 412 3.45 15.52 -3.53
CA ASN A 412 3.76 16.21 -2.29
C ASN A 412 5.26 16.53 -2.23
N ASP A 413 5.62 17.76 -2.61
CA ASP A 413 6.92 18.39 -2.34
C ASP A 413 7.20 18.51 -0.81
N ARG A 414 6.23 18.10 0.02
CA ARG A 414 6.33 17.92 1.47
C ARG A 414 6.83 16.54 1.92
N GLN A 415 6.81 15.49 1.09
CA GLN A 415 7.45 14.22 1.43
C GLN A 415 8.99 14.30 1.38
N ALA A 416 9.54 15.31 0.69
CA ALA A 416 10.98 15.57 0.65
C ALA A 416 11.52 16.35 1.87
N LYS A 417 10.67 16.84 2.79
CA LYS A 417 11.08 17.69 3.93
C LYS A 417 10.62 17.21 5.31
N SER A 418 10.29 15.93 5.47
CA SER A 418 10.01 15.36 6.81
C SER A 418 11.26 14.71 7.40
N GLN A 419 12.05 15.51 8.11
CA GLN A 419 12.98 15.14 9.19
C GLN A 419 13.68 13.77 9.06
N TYR A 420 14.71 13.69 8.21
CA TYR A 420 15.81 12.76 8.45
C TYR A 420 17.09 13.57 8.63
N ARG A 421 17.59 13.61 9.87
CA ARG A 421 18.94 14.06 10.18
C ARG A 421 19.79 12.79 10.14
N PRO A 422 20.78 12.67 9.23
CA PRO A 422 21.66 11.51 9.26
C PRO A 422 22.34 11.46 10.64
N PRO A 423 22.54 10.26 11.23
CA PRO A 423 23.34 10.14 12.44
C PRO A 423 24.73 10.75 12.19
N PRO A 424 25.35 11.38 13.20
CA PRO A 424 26.72 11.87 13.05
C PRO A 424 27.59 10.70 12.60
N ARG A 425 28.49 10.96 11.64
CA ARG A 425 29.55 10.01 11.29
C ARG A 425 30.21 9.61 12.61
N GLN A 426 30.11 8.34 12.99
CA GLN A 426 31.06 7.79 13.94
C GLN A 426 32.40 7.83 13.21
N ASP A 427 33.24 8.76 13.65
CA ASP A 427 34.61 8.84 13.21
C ASP A 427 35.22 7.44 13.31
N ALA A 428 35.74 6.98 12.18
CA ALA A 428 36.51 5.76 12.12
C ALA A 428 37.59 5.84 13.19
N TYR A 429 37.66 4.81 14.03
CA TYR A 429 38.84 4.52 14.82
C TYR A 429 40.04 4.49 13.85
N VAL A 430 40.83 5.56 13.91
CA VAL A 430 42.17 5.60 13.37
C VAL A 430 43.01 4.79 14.34
N ASP A 431 43.36 3.56 13.98
CA ASP A 431 44.48 2.88 14.61
C ASP A 431 45.77 3.37 13.96
N ASP A 432 46.39 4.31 14.67
CA ASP A 432 47.69 4.90 14.40
C ASP A 432 48.76 3.91 14.89
N SER A 433 49.14 2.95 14.04
CA SER A 433 50.40 2.22 14.24
C SER A 433 51.05 1.85 12.91
N TYR A 434 51.91 2.76 12.45
CA TYR A 434 53.33 2.52 12.13
C TYR A 434 53.81 3.63 11.18
N ARG A 435 54.41 4.66 11.78
CA ARG A 435 55.26 5.62 11.09
C ARG A 435 56.60 4.97 10.73
N SER A 436 57.04 5.30 9.52
CA SER A 436 58.39 5.77 9.17
C SER A 436 59.38 4.83 8.48
N ARG A 437 59.90 5.41 7.38
CA ARG A 437 61.23 5.26 6.72
C ARG A 437 61.34 4.08 5.73
N ASP A 438 61.94 4.21 4.55
CA ASP A 438 62.72 5.28 3.92
C ASP A 438 62.71 5.07 2.39
N TYR A 439 62.98 6.14 1.64
CA TYR A 439 63.24 6.10 0.20
C TYR A 439 64.63 5.50 -0.10
N GLY A 440 64.73 4.65 -1.13
CA GLY A 440 65.99 4.21 -1.71
C GLY A 440 65.80 3.63 -3.11
N ARG A 441 66.28 4.35 -4.13
CA ARG A 441 66.47 3.89 -5.52
C ARG A 441 67.30 2.61 -5.56
N ASP A 442 66.99 1.68 -6.47
CA ASP A 442 67.91 1.39 -7.58
C ASP A 442 67.30 0.51 -8.69
N SER A 443 67.84 0.78 -9.87
CA SER A 443 67.63 0.18 -11.19
C SER A 443 67.92 -1.32 -11.28
N GLY A 444 67.23 -2.03 -12.19
CA GLY A 444 67.67 -3.38 -12.60
C GLY A 444 66.76 -4.07 -13.61
N SER A 445 67.17 -4.05 -14.87
CA SER A 445 66.66 -4.82 -16.00
C SER A 445 66.95 -6.34 -15.91
N GLY A 446 66.06 -7.18 -16.47
CA GLY A 446 66.31 -8.61 -16.77
C GLY A 446 65.03 -9.43 -16.57
N SER A 447 64.25 -9.77 -17.60
CA SER A 447 64.45 -10.83 -18.61
C SER A 447 64.54 -12.26 -18.03
N ARG A 448 63.55 -13.07 -18.45
CA ARG A 448 63.54 -14.52 -18.70
C ARG A 448 63.18 -15.54 -17.59
N ASP A 449 62.41 -16.51 -18.10
CA ASP A 449 62.25 -17.93 -17.77
C ASP A 449 61.44 -18.30 -16.51
N SER A 450 60.26 -18.94 -16.64
CA SER A 450 59.95 -20.33 -17.05
C SER A 450 60.16 -21.35 -15.92
N TYR A 451 59.19 -22.28 -15.81
CA TYR A 451 59.02 -23.38 -14.82
C TYR A 451 58.53 -22.92 -13.43
N GLY A 452 57.58 -23.56 -12.76
CA GLY A 452 56.88 -24.82 -12.99
C GLY A 452 56.33 -25.30 -11.64
N SER A 453 55.24 -26.06 -11.69
CA SER A 453 54.75 -26.99 -10.65
C SER A 453 53.95 -26.43 -9.46
N SER A 454 52.65 -26.72 -9.53
CA SER A 454 51.89 -27.49 -8.53
C SER A 454 52.25 -27.36 -7.05
N LYS A 455 51.29 -26.87 -6.26
CA LYS A 455 50.92 -27.55 -5.01
C LYS A 455 49.47 -27.23 -4.60
N ARG A 456 48.68 -28.30 -4.54
CA ARG A 456 47.40 -28.45 -3.84
C ARG A 456 47.53 -28.16 -2.34
N ARG A 457 46.48 -27.57 -1.75
CA ARG A 457 45.81 -27.90 -0.46
C ARG A 457 44.65 -26.89 -0.30
N ARG A 458 43.36 -27.25 -0.38
CA ARG A 458 42.51 -27.86 0.67
C ARG A 458 42.89 -27.36 2.07
N TYR A 459 42.11 -26.46 2.65
CA TYR A 459 40.84 -26.74 3.32
C TYR A 459 39.85 -25.62 3.07
#